data_AF-A0A6N6L6B5-F1
#
_entry.id   AF-A0A6N6L6B5-F1
#
_cell.length_a   1.000
_cell.length_b   1.000
_cell.length_c   1.000
_cell.angle_alpha   90.00
_cell.angle_beta   90.00
_cell.angle_gamma   90.00
#
_symmetry.space_group_name_H-M   'P 1'
#
loop_
_entity.id
_entity.type
_entity.pdbx_description
1 polymer ?
#
loop_
_entity_poly.entity_id
_entity_poly.type
_entity_poly.pdbx_seq_one_letter_code
_entity_poly.pdbx_strand_id
1 'polypeptide(L)'
;MTTSRLRTAIIVLTTITALIHLILLNLGGLDLLFLLNGIGFFFLLWALLFATQDFVVRMRHWVYYLYIAFTLLTILAYFSVYGSGGLSNPIGLVTKIVEALLIVALFMHMRQTESA
;
A
#
# COMPACT_ATOMS: atom_id res chain seq x y z
N MET A 1 -8.70 11.48 -13.69
CA MET A 1 -7.57 10.64 -14.16
C MET A 1 -8.13 9.45 -14.91
N THR A 2 -7.42 8.92 -15.90
CA THR A 2 -7.80 7.67 -16.58
C THR A 2 -7.38 6.46 -15.75
N THR A 3 -8.04 5.32 -15.94
CA THR A 3 -7.74 4.05 -15.25
C THR A 3 -6.26 3.67 -15.37
N SER A 4 -5.66 3.86 -16.54
CA SER A 4 -4.23 3.61 -16.78
C SER A 4 -3.32 4.49 -15.92
N ARG A 5 -3.61 5.79 -15.78
CA ARG A 5 -2.81 6.70 -14.93
C ARG A 5 -2.91 6.34 -13.44
N LEU A 6 -4.11 5.95 -12.98
CA LEU A 6 -4.31 5.49 -11.60
C LEU A 6 -3.59 4.18 -11.34
N ARG A 7 -3.59 3.23 -12.30
CA ARG A 7 -2.81 2.00 -12.21
C ARG A 7 -1.30 2.28 -12.08
N THR A 8 -0.76 3.19 -12.89
CA THR A 8 0.64 3.62 -12.78
C THR A 8 0.92 4.26 -11.41
N ALA A 9 0.02 5.13 -10.93
CA ALA A 9 0.17 5.74 -9.61
C ALA A 9 0.19 4.70 -8.49
N ILE A 10 -0.71 3.70 -8.52
CA ILE A 10 -0.73 2.59 -7.57
C ILE A 10 0.61 1.84 -7.60
N ILE A 11 1.09 1.45 -8.78
CA ILE A 11 2.38 0.75 -8.91
C ILE A 11 3.51 1.57 -8.26
N VAL A 12 3.63 2.85 -8.61
CA VAL A 12 4.70 3.72 -8.10
C VAL A 12 4.60 3.91 -6.58
N LEU A 13 3.42 4.25 -6.07
CA LEU A 13 3.20 4.48 -4.63
C LEU A 13 3.45 3.21 -3.82
N THR A 14 3.01 2.06 -4.31
CA THR A 14 3.31 0.77 -3.68
C THR A 14 4.81 0.50 -3.68
N THR A 15 5.48 0.62 -4.84
CA THR A 15 6.91 0.31 -4.94
C THR A 15 7.71 1.18 -3.98
N ILE A 16 7.43 2.49 -3.91
CA ILE A 16 8.06 3.39 -2.95
C ILE A 16 7.80 2.90 -1.52
N THR A 17 6.55 2.62 -1.16
CA THR A 17 6.18 2.18 0.19
C THR A 17 6.88 0.86 0.57
N ALA A 18 6.87 -0.12 -0.33
CA ALA A 18 7.49 -1.43 -0.12
C ALA A 18 9.01 -1.32 0.04
N LEU A 19 9.68 -0.52 -0.79
CA LEU A 19 11.13 -0.30 -0.69
C LEU A 19 11.50 0.42 0.61
N ILE A 20 10.69 1.38 1.07
CA ILE A 20 10.93 2.03 2.37
C ILE A 20 10.89 1.00 3.50
N HIS A 21 9.88 0.13 3.49
CA HIS A 21 9.73 -0.91 4.49
C HIS A 21 10.84 -1.96 4.41
N LEU A 22 11.18 -2.48 3.23
CA LEU A 22 12.16 -3.56 3.08
C LEU A 22 13.61 -3.10 3.28
N ILE A 23 13.94 -1.88 2.84
CA ILE A 23 15.32 -1.41 2.79
C ILE A 23 15.52 -0.34 3.85
N LEU A 24 14.87 0.81 3.68
CA LEU A 24 15.19 2.01 4.45
C LEU A 24 14.98 1.83 5.96
N LEU A 25 13.87 1.20 6.35
CA LEU A 25 13.54 0.93 7.76
C LEU A 25 14.29 -0.28 8.35
N ASN A 26 15.02 -1.03 7.50
CA ASN A 26 15.80 -2.22 7.90
C ASN A 26 17.33 -1.99 7.84
N LEU A 27 17.80 -0.77 7.53
CA LEU A 27 19.24 -0.47 7.40
C LEU A 27 20.05 -0.67 8.69
N GLY A 28 19.40 -0.60 9.86
CA GLY A 28 20.02 -0.80 11.17
C GLY A 28 19.86 -2.22 11.75
N GLY A 29 19.22 -3.12 11.01
CA GLY A 29 18.86 -4.46 11.46
C GLY A 29 17.52 -4.91 10.88
N LEU A 30 17.34 -6.23 10.73
CA LEU A 30 16.12 -6.80 10.20
C LEU A 30 14.99 -6.75 11.24
N ASP A 31 14.02 -5.88 11.02
CA ASP A 31 12.75 -5.82 11.72
C ASP A 31 11.70 -6.63 10.94
N LEU A 32 11.22 -7.71 11.56
CA LEU A 32 10.25 -8.61 10.95
C LEU A 32 8.94 -7.91 10.58
N LEU A 33 8.50 -6.91 11.34
CA LEU A 33 7.26 -6.19 11.06
C LEU A 33 7.39 -5.36 9.78
N PHE A 34 8.50 -4.65 9.61
CA PHE A 34 8.75 -3.89 8.39
C PHE A 34 9.01 -4.79 7.19
N LEU A 35 9.71 -5.91 7.38
CA LEU A 35 9.91 -6.91 6.32
C LEU A 35 8.58 -7.46 5.81
N LEU A 36 7.70 -7.91 6.72
CA LEU A 36 6.38 -8.43 6.37
C LEU A 36 5.50 -7.37 5.72
N ASN A 37 5.58 -6.10 6.16
CA ASN A 37 4.86 -5.01 5.53
C ASN A 37 5.28 -4.82 4.06
N GLY A 38 6.58 -4.75 3.81
CA GLY A 38 7.11 -4.59 2.45
C GLY A 38 6.72 -5.75 1.51
N ILE A 39 6.78 -6.99 2.00
CA ILE A 39 6.33 -8.17 1.25
C ILE A 39 4.82 -8.09 1.00
N GLY A 40 4.03 -7.74 2.00
CA GLY A 40 2.57 -7.60 1.89
C GLY A 40 2.16 -6.58 0.83
N PHE A 41 2.85 -5.44 0.76
CA PHE A 41 2.64 -4.43 -0.28
C PHE A 41 2.87 -4.98 -1.70
N PHE A 42 3.97 -5.70 -1.92
CA PHE A 42 4.23 -6.31 -3.24
C PHE A 42 3.26 -7.43 -3.57
N PHE A 43 2.89 -8.26 -2.58
CA PHE A 43 1.92 -9.32 -2.77
C PHE A 43 0.55 -8.76 -3.18
N LEU A 44 0.07 -7.70 -2.52
CA LEU A 44 -1.21 -7.07 -2.85
C LEU A 44 -1.18 -6.36 -4.21
N LEU A 45 -0.06 -5.74 -4.58
CA LEU A 45 0.11 -5.19 -5.92
C LEU A 45 0.10 -6.28 -6.98
N TRP A 46 0.84 -7.36 -6.76
CA TRP A 46 0.82 -8.52 -7.65
C TRP A 46 -0.60 -9.06 -7.79
N ALA A 47 -1.30 -9.31 -6.68
CA ALA A 47 -2.69 -9.76 -6.68
C ALA A 47 -3.58 -8.82 -7.49
N LEU A 48 -3.44 -7.50 -7.34
CA LEU A 48 -4.22 -6.52 -8.08
C LEU A 48 -3.94 -6.53 -9.59
N LEU A 49 -2.67 -6.67 -9.99
CA LEU A 49 -2.26 -6.65 -11.41
C LEU A 49 -2.64 -7.94 -12.15
N PHE A 50 -2.65 -9.07 -11.45
CA PHE A 50 -2.94 -10.40 -12.02
C PHE A 50 -4.36 -10.90 -11.73
N ALA A 51 -5.19 -10.12 -11.03
CA ALA A 51 -6.60 -10.40 -10.77
C ALA A 51 -7.51 -10.50 -12.01
N THR A 52 -6.95 -10.37 -13.22
CA THR A 52 -7.66 -10.44 -14.50
C THR A 52 -7.83 -11.86 -15.05
N GLN A 53 -7.25 -12.89 -14.43
CA GLN A 53 -7.53 -14.28 -14.81
C GLN A 53 -8.85 -14.76 -14.19
N ASP A 54 -9.63 -15.57 -14.92
CA ASP A 54 -11.06 -15.86 -14.70
C ASP A 54 -11.47 -16.22 -13.25
N PHE A 55 -10.56 -16.80 -12.46
CA PHE A 55 -10.78 -17.14 -11.05
C PHE A 55 -10.85 -15.91 -10.12
N VAL A 56 -10.19 -14.81 -10.47
CA VAL A 56 -9.97 -13.64 -9.58
C VAL A 56 -10.88 -12.45 -9.93
N VAL A 57 -11.59 -12.47 -11.06
CA VAL A 57 -12.50 -11.39 -11.47
C VAL A 57 -13.58 -11.12 -10.40
N ARG A 58 -14.12 -12.19 -9.79
CA ARG A 58 -15.10 -12.07 -8.69
C ARG A 58 -14.48 -11.59 -7.38
N MET A 59 -13.17 -11.77 -7.20
CA MET A 59 -12.41 -11.37 -6.01
C MET A 59 -11.73 -10.00 -6.16
N ARG A 60 -11.78 -9.37 -7.34
CA ARG A 60 -11.08 -8.10 -7.60
C ARG A 60 -11.44 -7.01 -6.61
N HIS A 61 -12.72 -6.90 -6.23
CA HIS A 61 -13.18 -5.96 -5.21
C HIS A 61 -12.56 -6.23 -3.84
N TRP A 62 -12.46 -7.51 -3.46
CA TRP A 62 -11.81 -7.91 -2.22
C TRP A 62 -10.33 -7.56 -2.20
N VAL A 63 -9.63 -7.65 -3.33
CA VAL A 63 -8.22 -7.22 -3.41
C VAL A 63 -8.09 -5.74 -3.10
N TYR A 64 -8.96 -4.86 -3.62
CA TYR A 64 -8.93 -3.44 -3.24
C TYR A 64 -9.22 -3.23 -1.77
N TYR A 65 -10.25 -3.88 -1.21
CA TYR A 65 -10.58 -3.72 0.20
C TYR A 65 -9.47 -4.20 1.12
N LEU A 66 -8.88 -5.37 0.83
CA LEU A 66 -7.73 -5.88 1.57
C LEU A 66 -6.53 -4.94 1.44
N TYR A 67 -6.29 -4.39 0.25
CA TYR A 67 -5.18 -3.48 0.03
C TYR A 67 -5.35 -2.16 0.80
N ILE A 68 -6.54 -1.57 0.75
CA ILE A 68 -6.88 -0.38 1.53
C ILE A 68 -6.79 -0.65 3.02
N ALA A 69 -7.38 -1.76 3.50
CA ALA A 69 -7.37 -2.12 4.92
C ALA A 69 -5.95 -2.39 5.43
N PHE A 70 -5.14 -3.10 4.66
CA PHE A 70 -3.73 -3.34 4.98
C PHE A 70 -2.93 -2.04 5.07
N THR A 71 -3.08 -1.15 4.08
CA THR A 71 -2.41 0.15 4.07
C THR A 71 -2.88 1.04 5.23
N LEU A 72 -4.17 1.00 5.57
CA LEU A 72 -4.70 1.71 6.73
C LEU A 72 -4.11 1.15 8.03
N LEU A 73 -3.99 -0.18 8.14
CA LEU A 73 -3.39 -0.83 9.30
C LEU A 73 -1.92 -0.43 9.48
N THR A 74 -1.13 -0.29 8.41
CA THR A 74 0.27 0.17 8.54
C THR A 74 0.37 1.62 9.01
N ILE A 75 -0.60 2.47 8.65
CA ILE A 75 -0.71 3.84 9.16
C ILE A 75 -1.06 3.84 10.65
N LEU A 76 -2.11 3.12 11.04
CA LEU A 76 -2.57 3.07 12.42
C LEU A 76 -1.55 2.41 13.35
N ALA A 77 -0.91 1.32 12.90
CA ALA A 77 0.13 0.63 13.65
C ALA A 77 1.33 1.54 13.92
N TYR A 78 1.73 2.36 12.93
CA TYR A 78 2.82 3.33 13.12
C TYR A 78 2.53 4.30 14.27
N PHE A 79 1.37 4.95 14.26
CA PHE A 79 1.03 5.90 15.34
C PHE A 79 0.74 5.20 16.67
N SER A 80 0.27 3.95 16.65
CA SER A 80 0.07 3.14 17.86
C SER A 80 1.40 2.75 18.53
N VAL A 81 2.41 2.37 17.73
CA VAL A 81 3.72 1.92 18.22
C VAL A 81 4.59 3.11 18.62
N TYR A 82 4.63 4.16 17.80
CA TYR A 82 5.54 5.30 18.01
C TYR A 82 4.90 6.47 18.77
N GLY A 83 3.58 6.49 18.95
CA GLY A 83 2.87 7.56 19.65
C GLY A 83 3.22 8.96 19.12
N SER A 84 3.43 9.91 20.03
CA SER A 84 3.90 11.27 19.70
C SER A 84 5.31 11.31 19.14
N GLY A 85 6.15 10.31 19.45
CA GLY A 85 7.50 10.17 18.88
C GLY A 85 7.48 9.97 17.37
N GLY A 86 6.42 9.37 16.83
CA GLY A 86 6.23 9.21 15.39
C GLY A 86 6.14 10.53 14.61
N LEU A 87 5.76 11.63 15.26
CA LEU A 87 5.73 12.96 14.63
C LEU A 87 7.14 13.56 14.44
N SER A 88 8.13 13.03 15.15
CA SER A 88 9.53 13.47 15.05
C SER A 88 10.36 12.66 14.05
N ASN A 89 9.78 11.65 13.39
CA ASN A 89 10.44 10.81 12.40
C ASN A 89 9.99 11.21 10.97
N PRO A 90 10.80 11.98 10.23
CA PRO A 90 10.41 12.50 8.91
C PRO A 90 10.17 11.38 7.89
N ILE A 91 10.99 10.33 7.90
CA ILE A 91 10.87 9.20 6.98
C ILE A 91 9.55 8.46 7.24
N GLY A 92 9.24 8.20 8.51
CA GLY A 92 7.98 7.58 8.91
C GLY A 92 6.78 8.39 8.41
N LEU A 93 6.76 9.71 8.67
CA LEU A 93 5.68 10.60 8.22
C LEU A 93 5.52 10.65 6.70
N VAL A 94 6.62 10.80 5.95
CA VAL A 94 6.58 10.79 4.48
C VAL A 94 6.01 9.46 3.97
N THR A 95 6.40 8.34 4.59
CA THR A 95 5.85 7.02 4.24
C THR A 95 4.34 6.97 4.46
N LYS A 96 3.84 7.50 5.60
CA LYS A 96 2.40 7.55 5.88
C LYS A 96 1.64 8.43 4.88
N ILE A 97 2.25 9.50 4.38
CA ILE A 97 1.66 10.35 3.33
C ILE A 97 1.56 9.58 2.01
N VAL A 98 2.61 8.87 1.61
CA VAL A 98 2.62 8.02 0.40
C VAL A 98 1.56 6.92 0.50
N GLU A 99 1.44 6.28 1.67
CA GLU A 99 0.39 5.29 1.96
C GLU A 99 -1.03 5.89 1.88
N ALA A 100 -1.23 7.09 2.40
CA ALA A 100 -2.52 7.78 2.30
C ALA A 100 -2.89 8.10 0.84
N LEU A 101 -1.91 8.53 0.04
CA LEU A 101 -2.09 8.73 -1.40
C LEU A 101 -2.39 7.40 -2.12
N LEU A 102 -1.78 6.30 -1.69
CA LEU A 102 -2.06 4.96 -2.23
C LEU A 102 -3.51 4.55 -1.95
N ILE A 103 -4.03 4.78 -0.75
CA ILE A 103 -5.43 4.52 -0.41
C ILE A 103 -6.37 5.30 -1.34
N VAL A 104 -6.10 6.60 -1.55
CA VAL A 104 -6.90 7.44 -2.46
C VAL A 104 -6.86 6.90 -3.89
N ALA A 105 -5.66 6.54 -4.38
CA ALA A 105 -5.49 6.01 -5.73
C ALA A 105 -6.23 4.66 -5.90
N LEU A 106 -6.14 3.76 -4.92
CA LEU A 106 -6.86 2.48 -4.90
C LEU A 106 -8.37 2.68 -4.93
N PHE A 107 -8.89 3.58 -4.10
CA PHE A 107 -10.32 3.87 -4.04
C PHE A 107 -10.82 4.45 -5.37
N MET A 108 -10.12 5.44 -5.93
CA MET A 108 -10.47 6.03 -7.22
C MET A 108 -10.42 4.99 -8.35
N HIS A 109 -9.40 4.13 -8.37
CA HIS A 109 -9.25 3.10 -9.38
C HIS A 109 -10.38 2.06 -9.28
N MET A 110 -10.72 1.61 -8.06
CA MET A 110 -11.84 0.70 -7.81
C MET A 110 -13.15 1.25 -8.40
N ARG A 111 -13.50 2.50 -8.05
CA ARG A 111 -14.74 3.16 -8.50
C ARG A 111 -14.83 3.30 -10.03
N GLN A 112 -13.71 3.62 -10.68
CA GLN A 112 -13.66 3.70 -12.15
C GLN A 112 -13.83 2.34 -12.81
N THR A 113 -13.31 1.27 -12.19
CA THR A 113 -13.45 -0.09 -12.72
C THR A 113 -14.80 -0.75 -12.43
N GLU A 114 -15.60 -0.20 -11.52
CA GLU A 114 -17.00 -0.59 -11.26
C GLU A 114 -17.99 0.11 -12.20
N SER A 115 -17.64 1.30 -12.69
CA SER A 115 -18.50 2.15 -13.53
C SER A 115 -18.36 1.87 -15.03
N ALA A 116 -17.49 0.93 -15.42
CA ALA A 116 -17.16 0.56 -16.79
C ALA A 116 -17.66 -0.86 -17.07
#